data_AF-A0A2N1W152-F1
#
_entry.id   AF-A0A2N1W152-F1
#
_cell.length_a   1.000
_cell.length_b   1.000
_cell.length_c   1.000
_cell.angle_alpha   90.00
_cell.angle_beta   90.00
_cell.angle_gamma   90.00
#
_symmetry.space_group_name_H-M   'P 1'
#
loop_
_entity.id
_entity.type
_entity.pdbx_description
1 polymer ?
#
loop_
_entity_poly.entity_id
_entity_poly.type
_entity_poly.pdbx_seq_one_letter_code
_entity_poly.pdbx_strand_id
1 'polypeptide(L)'
;MELAKPNMKLTCLILLLSVLSFLSCSSESEQKIISKVGSYEITENQFVERYSKYLFETGMQDNIINRRSILSNMIDEIILQHYDNNDKIYDNMEFRKNLEWVRKQSILGLLKDREVYAKISVADDELRRTFLRVNEQISARHLYAQTEEEANQLYQLLQTGVSFETLAKQVFSDSTLKNNGGFIGYFTWGDMDPVFEDVAYSMKPGEISKPVKTSNGYSIIKVEDRFPHPLLTEYEYLNKKSKLERALKIRKKRPSEVEFVSGLIDFNKVTINEKATDDLFKQIDPRRLIDGGLEFQNINDNVCSDFNGKKFTSHQIIERINNLPEFHREKVTSTKNLNAVIKGFYMQDVLLDKAEDLGYDENEEVEKVYSQLSKNLFLEFKFNEIIENESIPDSIVQKFFAQNTEFFSTHRQVNIQEIIVDNKGRADSIYKALQGKANFASLAKKYSLRKYSAENNGELGLANITKFGNLKDYFWNAPLNVLLKPIEIQGLYGIFKVIEKVESRPLAFEEVKNEAMAAAKFKFQKDLIRNYINKLYDKVEVVTDDALLTSITIGK
;
A
#
# COMPACT_ATOMS: atom_id res chain seq x y z
N MET A 1 -95.14 31.04 12.14
CA MET A 1 -95.02 32.12 11.14
C MET A 1 -93.72 31.89 10.41
N GLU A 2 -93.79 31.13 9.32
CA GLU A 2 -93.86 31.64 7.93
C GLU A 2 -92.46 32.07 7.45
N LEU A 3 -91.76 31.20 6.71
CA LEU A 3 -91.77 31.09 5.23
C LEU A 3 -90.97 32.20 4.55
N ALA A 4 -89.82 31.86 3.97
CA ALA A 4 -89.56 31.94 2.53
C ALA A 4 -88.07 31.67 2.17
N LYS A 5 -87.86 30.76 1.21
CA LYS A 5 -86.62 30.47 0.45
C LYS A 5 -86.45 31.51 -0.71
N PRO A 6 -85.65 31.30 -1.78
CA PRO A 6 -84.24 30.91 -2.02
C PRO A 6 -83.51 31.89 -3.01
N ASN A 7 -82.22 31.63 -3.32
CA ASN A 7 -81.52 31.71 -4.65
C ASN A 7 -80.05 32.14 -4.48
N MET A 8 -79.07 31.23 -4.68
CA MET A 8 -78.40 30.92 -5.95
C MET A 8 -77.47 32.04 -6.45
N LYS A 9 -76.15 31.89 -6.27
CA LYS A 9 -75.17 31.79 -7.37
C LYS A 9 -73.74 31.56 -6.86
N LEU A 10 -73.09 30.65 -7.57
CA LEU A 10 -71.70 30.22 -7.53
C LEU A 10 -70.73 31.37 -7.82
N THR A 11 -69.65 31.51 -7.04
CA THR A 11 -68.37 32.02 -7.58
C THR A 11 -67.22 31.60 -6.68
N CYS A 12 -66.28 30.86 -7.27
CA CYS A 12 -64.97 30.56 -6.68
C CYS A 12 -64.27 31.85 -6.24
N LEU A 13 -63.72 31.85 -5.03
CA LEU A 13 -62.62 32.74 -4.70
C LEU A 13 -61.65 32.02 -3.75
N ILE A 14 -60.60 31.49 -4.39
CA ILE A 14 -59.35 31.12 -3.74
C ILE A 14 -58.75 32.42 -3.21
N LEU A 15 -58.69 32.61 -1.89
CA LEU A 15 -57.91 33.67 -1.28
C LEU A 15 -56.71 33.04 -0.57
N LEU A 16 -55.54 33.30 -1.14
CA LEU A 16 -54.22 32.97 -0.64
C LEU A 16 -54.09 33.32 0.85
N LEU A 17 -53.85 32.30 1.69
CA LEU A 17 -53.18 32.52 2.97
C LEU A 17 -51.69 32.76 2.69
N SER A 18 -51.26 33.97 2.97
CA SER A 18 -49.87 34.39 3.03
C SER A 18 -49.11 33.58 4.09
N VAL A 19 -48.43 32.52 3.67
CA VAL A 19 -47.31 31.95 4.41
C VAL A 19 -46.11 32.87 4.13
N LEU A 20 -45.77 33.71 5.09
CA LEU A 20 -44.46 34.38 5.12
C LEU A 20 -43.41 33.29 5.28
N SER A 21 -42.89 32.80 4.15
CA SER A 21 -41.63 32.09 4.11
C SER A 21 -40.54 33.06 4.56
N PHE A 22 -39.98 32.83 5.75
CA PHE A 22 -38.66 33.36 6.10
C PHE A 22 -37.66 32.75 5.10
N LEU A 23 -37.48 33.43 3.97
CA LEU A 23 -36.32 33.30 3.11
C LEU A 23 -35.12 33.78 3.93
N SER A 24 -34.51 32.84 4.63
CA SER A 24 -33.11 32.95 5.03
C SER A 24 -32.30 32.94 3.74
N CYS A 25 -32.15 34.11 3.10
CA CYS A 25 -31.11 34.36 2.12
C CYS A 25 -29.76 34.24 2.84
N SER A 26 -29.25 33.01 2.97
CA SER A 26 -27.81 32.81 2.91
C SER A 26 -27.39 33.31 1.54
N SER A 27 -26.59 34.37 1.49
CA SER A 27 -25.94 34.80 0.26
C SER A 27 -25.08 33.63 -0.24
N GLU A 28 -25.60 32.87 -1.20
CA GLU A 28 -24.82 31.96 -2.02
C GLU A 28 -23.79 32.83 -2.73
N SER A 29 -22.54 32.83 -2.24
CA SER A 29 -21.45 33.51 -2.93
C SER A 29 -21.38 32.89 -4.33
N GLU A 30 -21.57 33.71 -5.35
CA GLU A 30 -21.46 33.29 -6.75
C GLU A 30 -20.15 32.52 -6.93
N GLN A 31 -20.23 31.20 -7.08
CA GLN A 31 -19.06 30.34 -7.12
C GLN A 31 -18.32 30.63 -8.42
N LYS A 32 -17.06 31.06 -8.33
CA LYS A 32 -16.27 31.35 -9.54
C LYS A 32 -16.02 30.06 -10.31
N ILE A 33 -16.19 30.12 -11.62
CA ILE A 33 -16.05 28.98 -12.53
C ILE A 33 -14.68 29.08 -13.19
N ILE A 34 -13.83 28.06 -13.01
CA ILE A 34 -12.50 27.99 -13.65
C ILE A 34 -12.62 27.40 -15.05
N SER A 35 -13.49 26.42 -15.25
CA SER A 35 -13.66 25.81 -16.56
C SER A 35 -15.11 25.39 -16.79
N LYS A 36 -15.61 25.64 -17.99
CA LYS A 36 -16.85 25.07 -18.51
C LYS A 36 -16.52 23.95 -19.49
N VAL A 37 -17.25 22.85 -19.41
CA VAL A 37 -17.10 21.65 -20.23
C VAL A 37 -18.51 21.28 -20.71
N GLY A 38 -18.91 21.85 -21.84
CA GLY A 38 -20.30 21.87 -22.30
C GLY A 38 -21.25 22.40 -21.22
N SER A 39 -22.11 21.53 -20.67
CA SER A 39 -23.10 21.86 -19.63
C SER A 39 -22.59 21.69 -18.20
N TYR A 40 -21.35 21.21 -18.03
CA TYR A 40 -20.75 20.97 -16.72
C TYR A 40 -19.73 22.07 -16.40
N GLU A 41 -19.57 22.37 -15.12
CA GLU A 41 -18.69 23.42 -14.64
C GLU A 41 -17.73 22.88 -13.58
N ILE A 42 -16.50 23.38 -13.61
CA ILE A 42 -15.49 23.18 -12.57
C ILE A 42 -15.35 24.51 -11.82
N THR A 43 -15.71 24.51 -10.55
CA THR A 43 -15.64 25.70 -9.71
C THR A 43 -14.27 25.88 -9.08
N GLU A 44 -13.99 27.10 -8.61
CA GLU A 44 -12.77 27.45 -7.88
C GLU A 44 -12.55 26.54 -6.68
N ASN A 45 -13.60 26.30 -5.90
CA ASN A 45 -13.53 25.46 -4.71
C ASN A 45 -13.18 24.01 -5.03
N GLN A 46 -13.84 23.42 -6.05
CA GLN A 46 -13.56 22.04 -6.46
C GLN A 46 -12.12 21.86 -6.93
N PHE A 47 -11.60 22.83 -7.70
CA PHE A 47 -10.21 22.80 -8.14
C PHE A 47 -9.25 22.97 -6.96
N VAL A 48 -9.47 23.94 -6.09
CA VAL A 48 -8.61 24.21 -4.93
C VAL A 48 -8.56 23.02 -3.99
N GLU A 49 -9.70 22.39 -3.70
CA GLU A 49 -9.76 21.20 -2.85
C GLU A 49 -8.88 20.07 -3.42
N ARG A 50 -9.07 19.76 -4.71
CA ARG A 50 -8.31 18.70 -5.38
C ARG A 50 -6.82 19.04 -5.49
N TYR A 51 -6.49 20.27 -5.85
CA TYR A 51 -5.12 20.71 -6.05
C TYR A 51 -4.34 20.79 -4.73
N SER A 52 -4.97 21.30 -3.67
CA SER A 52 -4.35 21.37 -2.34
C SER A 52 -4.06 19.97 -1.79
N LYS A 53 -4.99 19.03 -1.98
CA LYS A 53 -4.77 17.62 -1.64
C LYS A 53 -3.58 17.03 -2.41
N TYR A 54 -3.49 17.28 -3.71
CA TYR A 54 -2.35 16.85 -4.54
C TYR A 54 -1.01 17.40 -4.03
N LEU A 55 -0.92 18.69 -3.70
CA LEU A 55 0.31 19.29 -3.17
C LEU A 55 0.68 18.68 -1.81
N PHE A 56 -0.30 18.49 -0.93
CA PHE A 56 -0.09 17.88 0.37
C PHE A 56 0.42 16.44 0.27
N GLU A 57 -0.18 15.62 -0.59
CA GLU A 57 0.17 14.20 -0.74
C GLU A 57 1.53 14.01 -1.44
N THR A 58 1.86 14.87 -2.40
CA THR A 58 3.11 14.74 -3.19
C THR A 58 4.28 15.54 -2.63
N GLY A 59 4.03 16.52 -1.74
CA GLY A 59 5.03 17.48 -1.28
C GLY A 59 5.53 18.43 -2.38
N MET A 60 4.90 18.42 -3.56
CA MET A 60 5.26 19.32 -4.65
C MET A 60 4.93 20.77 -4.30
N GLN A 61 5.66 21.69 -4.91
CA GLN A 61 5.38 23.11 -4.80
C GLN A 61 4.33 23.53 -5.83
N ASP A 62 3.51 24.50 -5.45
CA ASP A 62 2.54 25.13 -6.35
C ASP A 62 3.26 25.75 -7.57
N ASN A 63 2.73 25.46 -8.75
CA ASN A 63 3.17 26.06 -10.01
C ASN A 63 2.10 25.88 -11.11
N ILE A 64 2.16 26.72 -12.13
CA ILE A 64 1.16 26.76 -13.21
C ILE A 64 1.09 25.45 -14.03
N ILE A 65 2.19 24.72 -14.18
CA ILE A 65 2.22 23.44 -14.92
C ILE A 65 1.39 22.40 -14.17
N ASN A 66 1.59 22.29 -12.85
CA ASN A 66 0.84 21.40 -12.00
C ASN A 66 -0.65 21.80 -11.93
N ARG A 67 -0.95 23.10 -11.82
CA ARG A 67 -2.33 23.60 -11.84
C ARG A 67 -3.06 23.18 -13.11
N ARG A 68 -2.44 23.42 -14.28
CA ARG A 68 -3.00 23.02 -15.59
C ARG A 68 -3.15 21.51 -15.73
N SER A 69 -2.19 20.74 -15.25
CA SER A 69 -2.26 19.27 -15.27
C SER A 69 -3.46 18.77 -14.46
N ILE A 70 -3.66 19.26 -13.23
CA ILE A 70 -4.78 18.85 -12.38
C ILE A 70 -6.12 19.33 -12.96
N LEU A 71 -6.21 20.56 -13.48
CA LEU A 71 -7.41 21.03 -14.14
C LEU A 71 -7.73 20.19 -15.39
N SER A 72 -6.73 19.90 -16.23
CA SER A 72 -6.91 19.05 -17.41
C SER A 72 -7.42 17.67 -17.03
N ASN A 73 -6.92 17.07 -15.95
CA ASN A 73 -7.44 15.79 -15.47
C ASN A 73 -8.92 15.91 -15.05
N MET A 74 -9.31 16.98 -14.38
CA MET A 74 -10.71 17.21 -14.01
C MET A 74 -11.62 17.37 -15.23
N ILE A 75 -11.16 18.07 -16.28
CA ILE A 75 -11.88 18.21 -17.55
C ILE A 75 -11.99 16.85 -18.25
N ASP A 76 -10.87 16.13 -18.38
CA ASP A 76 -10.80 14.81 -19.01
C ASP A 76 -11.80 13.83 -18.35
N GLU A 77 -11.91 13.88 -17.02
CA GLU A 77 -12.89 13.07 -16.28
C GLU A 77 -14.34 13.43 -16.61
N ILE A 78 -14.68 14.72 -16.70
CA ILE A 78 -16.03 15.17 -17.09
C ILE A 78 -16.34 14.69 -18.51
N ILE A 79 -15.36 14.83 -19.42
CA ILE A 79 -15.51 14.39 -20.81
C ILE A 79 -15.78 12.88 -20.88
N LEU A 80 -14.98 12.06 -20.20
CA LEU A 80 -15.17 10.62 -20.17
C LEU A 80 -16.51 10.22 -19.53
N GLN A 81 -16.92 10.90 -18.46
CA GLN A 81 -18.11 10.53 -17.71
C GLN A 81 -19.41 10.94 -18.41
N HIS A 82 -19.42 12.09 -19.09
CA HIS A 82 -20.65 12.71 -19.57
C HIS A 82 -20.76 12.88 -21.09
N TYR A 83 -19.65 12.77 -21.81
CA TYR A 83 -19.60 13.01 -23.27
C TYR A 83 -19.17 11.79 -24.07
N ASP A 84 -19.19 10.62 -23.44
CA ASP A 84 -18.91 9.33 -24.06
C ASP A 84 -20.07 8.34 -23.84
N ASN A 85 -20.10 7.27 -24.63
CA ASN A 85 -20.99 6.15 -24.36
C ASN A 85 -20.40 5.30 -23.23
N ASN A 86 -21.15 5.19 -22.14
CA ASN A 86 -20.77 4.46 -20.94
C ASN A 86 -21.71 3.28 -20.62
N ASP A 87 -22.61 2.93 -21.55
CA ASP A 87 -23.60 1.85 -21.40
C ASP A 87 -22.89 0.53 -21.05
N LYS A 88 -21.80 0.21 -21.74
CA LYS A 88 -21.00 -1.00 -21.47
C LYS A 88 -20.48 -1.07 -20.03
N ILE A 89 -20.13 0.07 -19.43
CA ILE A 89 -19.62 0.12 -18.05
C ILE A 89 -20.77 -0.04 -17.07
N TYR A 90 -21.86 0.71 -17.26
CA TYR A 90 -23.03 0.63 -16.37
C TYR A 90 -23.76 -0.73 -16.47
N ASP A 91 -23.72 -1.36 -17.65
CA ASP A 91 -24.23 -2.72 -17.89
C ASP A 91 -23.28 -3.81 -17.38
N ASN A 92 -22.01 -3.50 -17.15
CA ASN A 92 -21.04 -4.43 -16.60
C ASN A 92 -21.45 -4.84 -15.17
N MET A 93 -21.64 -6.14 -14.98
CA MET A 93 -22.06 -6.70 -13.70
C MET A 93 -21.01 -6.51 -12.60
N GLU A 94 -19.72 -6.64 -12.93
CA GLU A 94 -18.62 -6.45 -11.98
C GLU A 94 -18.54 -4.99 -11.55
N PHE A 95 -18.75 -4.04 -12.46
CA PHE A 95 -18.84 -2.61 -12.10
C PHE A 95 -19.94 -2.35 -11.06
N ARG A 96 -21.15 -2.90 -11.26
CA ARG A 96 -22.26 -2.77 -10.30
C ARG A 96 -21.95 -3.39 -8.94
N LYS A 97 -21.33 -4.57 -8.91
CA LYS A 97 -20.89 -5.22 -7.65
C LYS A 97 -19.86 -4.37 -6.91
N ASN A 98 -18.93 -3.77 -7.64
CA ASN A 98 -17.94 -2.87 -7.06
C ASN A 98 -18.58 -1.58 -6.52
N LEU A 99 -19.58 -1.00 -7.20
CA LEU A 99 -20.33 0.15 -6.67
C LEU A 99 -21.03 -0.17 -5.34
N GLU A 100 -21.73 -1.30 -5.27
CA GLU A 100 -22.37 -1.75 -4.02
C GLU A 100 -21.35 -1.97 -2.89
N TRP A 101 -20.20 -2.55 -3.22
CA TRP A 101 -19.12 -2.72 -2.26
C TRP A 101 -18.57 -1.36 -1.79
N VAL A 102 -18.31 -0.43 -2.70
CA VAL A 102 -17.86 0.94 -2.42
C VAL A 102 -18.86 1.67 -1.51
N ARG A 103 -20.16 1.51 -1.75
CA ARG A 103 -21.21 2.07 -0.88
C ARG A 103 -21.07 1.56 0.54
N LYS A 104 -21.04 0.24 0.72
CA LYS A 104 -20.87 -0.39 2.04
C LYS A 104 -19.58 0.04 2.73
N GLN A 105 -18.47 0.14 1.99
CA GLN A 105 -17.21 0.60 2.55
C GLN A 105 -17.24 2.08 2.96
N SER A 106 -18.01 2.92 2.25
CA SER A 106 -18.16 4.34 2.61
C SER A 106 -18.90 4.50 3.95
N ILE A 107 -19.97 3.71 4.15
CA ILE A 107 -20.73 3.66 5.41
C ILE A 107 -19.84 3.14 6.56
N LEU A 108 -19.20 1.99 6.35
CA LEU A 108 -18.32 1.39 7.35
C LEU A 108 -17.08 2.25 7.64
N GLY A 109 -16.62 3.01 6.65
CA GLY A 109 -15.56 4.00 6.80
C GLY A 109 -15.94 5.07 7.80
N LEU A 110 -17.12 5.67 7.65
CA LEU A 110 -17.62 6.68 8.58
C LEU A 110 -17.82 6.12 10.00
N LEU A 111 -18.38 4.90 10.09
CA LEU A 111 -18.52 4.20 11.37
C LEU A 111 -17.15 4.06 12.06
N LYS A 112 -16.11 3.60 11.35
CA LYS A 112 -14.77 3.47 11.92
C LYS A 112 -14.18 4.82 12.28
N ASP A 113 -14.33 5.83 11.44
CA ASP A 113 -13.77 7.16 11.68
C ASP A 113 -14.32 7.78 12.97
N ARG A 114 -15.65 7.69 13.18
CA ARG A 114 -16.32 8.28 14.36
C ARG A 114 -16.26 7.39 15.60
N GLU A 115 -16.51 6.09 15.45
CA GLU A 115 -16.65 5.19 16.59
C GLU A 115 -15.33 4.58 17.06
N VAL A 116 -14.32 4.53 16.17
CA VAL A 116 -13.02 3.92 16.46
C VAL A 116 -11.94 4.99 16.44
N TYR A 117 -11.62 5.56 15.28
CA TYR A 117 -10.41 6.38 15.11
C TYR A 117 -10.47 7.70 15.88
N ALA A 118 -11.61 8.38 15.92
CA ALA A 118 -11.79 9.61 16.69
C ALA A 118 -11.63 9.39 18.20
N LYS A 119 -11.86 8.15 18.68
CA LYS A 119 -11.74 7.78 20.11
C LYS A 119 -10.35 7.28 20.48
N ILE A 120 -9.44 7.12 19.51
CA ILE A 120 -8.06 6.72 19.81
C ILE A 120 -7.35 7.85 20.53
N SER A 121 -7.00 7.58 21.78
CA SER A 121 -6.13 8.43 22.59
C SER A 121 -4.75 7.80 22.76
N VAL A 122 -3.76 8.66 22.93
CA VAL A 122 -2.38 8.27 23.20
C VAL A 122 -1.94 8.95 24.47
N ALA A 123 -1.56 8.16 25.46
CA ALA A 123 -1.14 8.67 26.76
C ALA A 123 0.29 9.25 26.67
N ASP A 124 0.60 10.25 27.50
CA ASP A 124 1.91 10.94 27.44
C ASP A 124 3.08 9.99 27.79
N ASP A 125 2.86 9.02 28.66
CA ASP A 125 3.84 7.98 28.98
C ASP A 125 4.15 7.08 27.76
N GLU A 126 3.13 6.76 26.96
CA GLU A 126 3.29 6.01 25.71
C GLU A 126 4.02 6.84 24.66
N LEU A 127 3.70 8.13 24.54
CA LEU A 127 4.43 9.06 23.68
C LEU A 127 5.90 9.14 24.07
N ARG A 128 6.19 9.24 25.38
CA ARG A 128 7.56 9.27 25.88
C ARG A 128 8.31 7.97 25.63
N ARG A 129 7.69 6.81 25.90
CA ARG A 129 8.28 5.50 25.53
C ARG A 129 8.58 5.42 24.05
N THR A 130 7.65 5.86 23.21
CA THR A 130 7.83 5.84 21.75
C THR A 130 8.91 6.81 21.32
N PHE A 131 9.00 7.99 21.94
CA PHE A 131 10.09 8.94 21.73
C PHE A 131 11.45 8.32 22.07
N LEU A 132 11.56 7.51 23.12
CA LEU A 132 12.80 6.77 23.39
C LEU A 132 13.10 5.78 22.25
N ARG A 133 12.09 5.00 21.82
CA ARG A 133 12.25 3.97 20.77
C ARG A 133 12.64 4.56 19.41
N VAL A 134 12.03 5.66 18.97
CA VAL A 134 12.40 6.33 17.69
C VAL A 134 13.82 6.91 17.70
N ASN A 135 14.45 7.05 18.87
CA ASN A 135 15.84 7.49 18.98
C ASN A 135 16.77 6.35 19.45
N GLU A 136 16.27 5.11 19.53
CA GLU A 136 17.04 3.89 19.74
C GLU A 136 17.10 3.11 18.42
N GLN A 137 18.26 2.56 18.10
CA GLN A 137 18.40 1.59 17.02
C GLN A 137 18.58 0.20 17.63
N ILE A 138 17.84 -0.77 17.13
CA ILE A 138 17.99 -2.19 17.50
C ILE A 138 18.45 -2.93 16.27
N SER A 139 19.41 -3.85 16.43
CA SER A 139 19.68 -4.84 15.42
C SER A 139 19.20 -6.21 15.86
N ALA A 140 18.68 -6.99 14.92
CA ALA A 140 18.17 -8.32 15.19
C ALA A 140 18.47 -9.28 14.05
N ARG A 141 18.35 -10.57 14.38
CA ARG A 141 18.11 -11.65 13.42
C ARG A 141 16.67 -12.08 13.54
N HIS A 142 16.12 -12.60 12.46
CA HIS A 142 14.87 -13.34 12.54
C HIS A 142 14.91 -14.61 11.71
N LEU A 143 14.09 -15.58 12.10
CA LEU A 143 13.65 -16.67 11.24
C LEU A 143 12.18 -16.42 10.90
N TYR A 144 11.80 -16.75 9.68
CA TYR A 144 10.43 -16.59 9.20
C TYR A 144 9.80 -17.95 8.90
N ALA A 145 8.51 -18.07 9.19
CA ALA A 145 7.68 -19.20 8.81
C ALA A 145 6.29 -18.71 8.39
N GLN A 146 5.67 -19.41 7.45
CA GLN A 146 4.33 -19.03 6.98
C GLN A 146 3.26 -19.43 7.99
N THR A 147 3.48 -20.53 8.71
CA THR A 147 2.53 -21.12 9.66
C THR A 147 3.07 -21.15 11.09
N GLU A 148 2.17 -21.26 12.05
CA GLU A 148 2.53 -21.34 13.48
C GLU A 148 3.25 -22.65 13.79
N GLU A 149 2.82 -23.73 13.14
CA GLU A 149 3.38 -25.07 13.28
C GLU A 149 4.85 -25.10 12.83
N GLU A 150 5.14 -24.56 11.64
CA GLU A 150 6.51 -24.40 11.15
C GLU A 150 7.36 -23.53 12.09
N ALA A 151 6.81 -22.42 12.57
CA ALA A 151 7.52 -21.54 13.49
C ALA A 151 7.82 -22.24 14.82
N ASN A 152 6.89 -23.02 15.35
CA ASN A 152 7.09 -23.81 16.56
C ASN A 152 8.17 -24.88 16.37
N GLN A 153 8.23 -25.54 15.20
CA GLN A 153 9.29 -26.49 14.87
C GLN A 153 10.66 -25.81 14.84
N LEU A 154 10.78 -24.65 14.16
CA LEU A 154 12.02 -23.86 14.15
C LEU A 154 12.43 -23.44 15.56
N TYR A 155 11.48 -23.00 16.39
CA TYR A 155 11.75 -22.63 17.78
C TYR A 155 12.27 -23.83 18.59
N GLN A 156 11.67 -25.01 18.44
CA GLN A 156 12.15 -26.23 19.09
C GLN A 156 13.58 -26.59 18.67
N LEU A 157 13.92 -26.47 17.39
CA LEU A 157 15.29 -26.70 16.90
C LEU A 157 16.29 -25.71 17.50
N LEU A 158 15.90 -24.45 17.70
CA LEU A 158 16.74 -23.48 18.41
C LEU A 158 16.95 -23.91 19.88
N GLN A 159 15.90 -24.42 20.55
CA GLN A 159 16.01 -24.90 21.94
C GLN A 159 16.91 -26.13 22.08
N THR A 160 17.03 -26.97 21.04
CA THR A 160 17.95 -28.12 21.02
C THR A 160 19.39 -27.76 20.63
N GLY A 161 19.67 -26.48 20.35
CA GLY A 161 21.01 -25.97 20.08
C GLY A 161 21.37 -25.82 18.59
N VAL A 162 20.41 -26.01 17.66
CA VAL A 162 20.63 -25.68 16.25
C VAL A 162 20.80 -24.16 16.11
N SER A 163 21.80 -23.72 15.35
CA SER A 163 22.11 -22.29 15.24
C SER A 163 21.13 -21.53 14.33
N PHE A 164 20.97 -20.24 14.59
CA PHE A 164 20.18 -19.33 13.73
C PHE A 164 20.67 -19.35 12.28
N GLU A 165 21.99 -19.41 12.07
CA GLU A 165 22.61 -19.45 10.74
C GLU A 165 22.23 -20.71 9.97
N THR A 166 22.10 -21.84 10.67
CA THR A 166 21.71 -23.11 10.05
C THR A 166 20.25 -23.07 9.62
N LEU A 167 19.36 -22.59 10.48
CA LEU A 167 17.93 -22.51 10.17
C LEU A 167 17.64 -21.41 9.13
N ALA A 168 18.33 -20.28 9.18
CA ALA A 168 18.20 -19.20 8.19
C ALA A 168 18.50 -19.70 6.77
N LYS A 169 19.47 -20.61 6.61
CA LYS A 169 19.80 -21.23 5.32
C LYS A 169 18.65 -22.04 4.72
N GLN A 170 17.78 -22.57 5.57
CA GLN A 170 16.65 -23.40 5.19
C GLN A 170 15.41 -22.57 4.88
N VAL A 171 15.15 -21.52 5.67
CA VAL A 171 13.88 -20.78 5.61
C VAL A 171 13.89 -19.60 4.65
N PHE A 172 15.05 -19.00 4.38
CA PHE A 172 15.12 -17.84 3.50
C PHE A 172 15.52 -18.20 2.06
N SER A 173 14.74 -17.69 1.11
CA SER A 173 15.10 -17.61 -0.30
C SER A 173 15.98 -16.40 -0.61
N ASP A 174 15.84 -15.31 0.15
CA ASP A 174 16.71 -14.14 0.04
C ASP A 174 18.16 -14.51 0.37
N SER A 175 19.05 -14.28 -0.59
CA SER A 175 20.46 -14.70 -0.47
C SER A 175 21.21 -13.98 0.66
N THR A 176 20.77 -12.78 1.06
CA THR A 176 21.42 -12.02 2.13
C THR A 176 21.04 -12.62 3.48
N LEU A 177 19.74 -12.74 3.77
CA LEU A 177 19.22 -13.31 5.02
C LEU A 177 19.62 -14.78 5.19
N LYS A 178 19.59 -15.55 4.10
CA LYS A 178 20.04 -16.95 4.08
C LYS A 178 21.49 -17.09 4.55
N ASN A 179 22.38 -16.24 4.06
CA ASN A 179 23.82 -16.36 4.29
C ASN A 179 24.31 -15.62 5.52
N ASN A 180 23.64 -14.54 5.93
CA ASN A 180 24.01 -13.76 7.09
C ASN A 180 23.37 -14.26 8.38
N GLY A 181 22.60 -15.35 8.35
CA GLY A 181 21.94 -15.94 9.51
C GLY A 181 20.68 -15.21 9.96
N GLY A 182 19.90 -14.70 9.00
CA GLY A 182 18.65 -13.98 9.23
C GLY A 182 18.82 -12.56 9.77
N PHE A 183 20.04 -12.00 9.71
CA PHE A 183 20.33 -10.67 10.25
C PHE A 183 19.69 -9.58 9.38
N ILE A 184 18.78 -8.81 9.99
CA ILE A 184 18.01 -7.77 9.30
C ILE A 184 18.64 -6.37 9.42
N GLY A 185 19.80 -6.27 10.08
CA GLY A 185 20.46 -4.98 10.30
C GLY A 185 19.85 -4.19 11.44
N TYR A 186 20.23 -2.91 11.52
CA TYR A 186 19.67 -1.96 12.48
C TYR A 186 18.37 -1.37 11.95
N PHE A 187 17.39 -1.26 12.81
CA PHE A 187 16.10 -0.62 12.56
C PHE A 187 15.71 0.24 13.75
N THR A 188 14.85 1.23 13.52
CA THR A 188 14.23 2.05 14.56
C THR A 188 12.71 1.87 14.56
N TRP A 189 12.04 2.56 15.46
CA TRP A 189 10.59 2.48 15.61
C TRP A 189 9.87 2.91 14.32
N GLY A 190 9.00 2.06 13.81
CA GLY A 190 8.22 2.27 12.59
C GLY A 190 8.79 1.62 11.33
N ASP A 191 9.99 1.04 11.39
CA ASP A 191 10.63 0.38 10.24
C ASP A 191 10.13 -1.07 10.03
N MET A 192 9.58 -1.70 11.08
CA MET A 192 9.20 -3.12 11.10
C MET A 192 7.71 -3.31 11.43
N ASP A 193 7.21 -4.54 11.27
CA ASP A 193 5.87 -4.91 11.74
C ASP A 193 5.69 -4.53 13.23
N PRO A 194 4.58 -3.89 13.61
CA PRO A 194 4.36 -3.43 14.99
C PRO A 194 4.58 -4.51 16.06
N VAL A 195 4.08 -5.72 15.82
CA VAL A 195 4.15 -6.81 16.80
C VAL A 195 5.58 -7.35 16.89
N PHE A 196 6.25 -7.47 15.74
CA PHE A 196 7.67 -7.82 15.69
C PHE A 196 8.50 -6.84 16.51
N GLU A 197 8.28 -5.56 16.27
CA GLU A 197 9.01 -4.48 16.89
C GLU A 197 8.76 -4.42 18.40
N ASP A 198 7.50 -4.49 18.84
CA ASP A 198 7.16 -4.44 20.27
C ASP A 198 7.84 -5.56 21.07
N VAL A 199 7.94 -6.76 20.48
CA VAL A 199 8.69 -7.88 21.06
C VAL A 199 10.19 -7.56 21.06
N ALA A 200 10.76 -7.15 19.92
CA ALA A 200 12.19 -6.84 19.83
C ALA A 200 12.62 -5.77 20.85
N TYR A 201 11.87 -4.67 20.98
CA TYR A 201 12.13 -3.59 21.94
C TYR A 201 11.98 -4.03 23.41
N SER A 202 11.30 -5.14 23.70
CA SER A 202 11.20 -5.71 25.06
C SER A 202 12.36 -6.63 25.44
N MET A 203 13.15 -7.11 24.47
CA MET A 203 14.17 -8.15 24.65
C MET A 203 15.59 -7.61 24.83
N LYS A 204 16.42 -8.27 25.62
CA LYS A 204 17.85 -7.92 25.77
C LYS A 204 18.70 -8.48 24.61
N PRO A 205 19.86 -7.87 24.30
CA PRO A 205 20.82 -8.47 23.38
C PRO A 205 21.15 -9.92 23.75
N GLY A 206 21.10 -10.81 22.77
CA GLY A 206 21.28 -12.25 22.89
C GLY A 206 20.01 -13.06 23.14
N GLU A 207 18.90 -12.44 23.55
CA GLU A 207 17.64 -13.15 23.81
C GLU A 207 16.97 -13.61 22.51
N ILE A 208 16.27 -14.74 22.58
CA ILE A 208 15.49 -15.33 21.48
C ILE A 208 14.02 -15.34 21.87
N SER A 209 13.14 -14.81 21.03
CA SER A 209 11.70 -14.79 21.26
C SER A 209 11.07 -16.16 21.01
N LYS A 210 9.88 -16.39 21.57
CA LYS A 210 8.96 -17.39 21.01
C LYS A 210 8.48 -16.96 19.61
N PRO A 211 7.86 -17.83 18.81
CA PRO A 211 7.20 -17.42 17.56
C PRO A 211 6.23 -16.26 17.78
N VAL A 212 6.44 -15.17 17.03
CA VAL A 212 5.65 -13.94 17.07
C VAL A 212 4.82 -13.88 15.80
N LYS A 213 3.50 -13.79 15.94
CA LYS A 213 2.58 -13.62 14.80
C LYS A 213 2.62 -12.18 14.29
N THR A 214 3.14 -12.00 13.08
CA THR A 214 3.20 -10.72 12.35
C THR A 214 2.09 -10.66 11.30
N SER A 215 2.00 -9.56 10.53
CA SER A 215 1.01 -9.43 9.46
C SER A 215 1.12 -10.49 8.36
N ASN A 216 2.33 -10.98 8.08
CA ASN A 216 2.61 -11.82 6.91
C ASN A 216 2.89 -13.29 7.24
N GLY A 217 3.16 -13.60 8.52
CA GLY A 217 3.52 -14.94 8.99
C GLY A 217 4.03 -14.90 10.42
N TYR A 218 4.89 -15.83 10.79
CA TYR A 218 5.48 -15.93 12.12
C TYR A 218 6.97 -15.62 12.06
N SER A 219 7.44 -14.81 13.01
CA SER A 219 8.86 -14.50 13.18
C SER A 219 9.39 -14.99 14.52
N ILE A 220 10.59 -15.56 14.52
CA ILE A 220 11.37 -15.84 15.73
C ILE A 220 12.52 -14.85 15.75
N ILE A 221 12.58 -14.01 16.76
CA ILE A 221 13.46 -12.84 16.82
C ILE A 221 14.64 -13.15 17.73
N LYS A 222 15.85 -12.74 17.34
CA LYS A 222 17.00 -12.68 18.23
C LYS A 222 17.58 -11.28 18.19
N VAL A 223 17.57 -10.57 19.31
CA VAL A 223 18.16 -9.23 19.39
C VAL A 223 19.68 -9.37 19.44
N GLU A 224 20.39 -8.70 18.54
CA GLU A 224 21.85 -8.79 18.44
C GLU A 224 22.51 -7.64 19.19
N ASP A 225 22.05 -6.42 18.97
CA ASP A 225 22.62 -5.22 19.57
C ASP A 225 21.58 -4.10 19.71
N ARG A 226 21.87 -3.13 20.57
CA ARG A 226 21.04 -1.95 20.82
C ARG A 226 21.93 -0.72 20.96
N PHE A 227 21.60 0.33 20.21
CA PHE A 227 22.29 1.61 20.23
C PHE A 227 21.31 2.72 20.65
N PRO A 228 21.30 3.10 21.94
CA PRO A 228 20.51 4.24 22.40
C PRO A 228 21.19 5.56 22.01
N HIS A 229 20.42 6.58 21.59
CA HIS A 229 20.94 7.95 21.58
C HIS A 229 21.15 8.43 23.03
N PRO A 230 22.38 8.81 23.42
CA PRO A 230 22.72 9.00 24.83
C PRO A 230 22.18 10.30 25.45
N LEU A 231 21.67 11.24 24.64
CA LEU A 231 21.12 12.51 25.13
C LEU A 231 19.82 12.83 24.38
N LEU A 232 18.70 12.77 25.10
CA LEU A 232 17.39 13.17 24.62
C LEU A 232 16.85 14.27 25.54
N THR A 233 16.46 15.41 24.95
CA THR A 233 15.99 16.57 25.69
C THR A 233 14.47 16.69 25.65
N GLU A 234 13.89 17.36 26.65
CA GLU A 234 12.45 17.67 26.66
C GLU A 234 12.05 18.55 25.47
N TYR A 235 12.95 19.44 25.03
CA TYR A 235 12.74 20.27 23.84
C TYR A 235 12.57 19.42 22.58
N GLU A 236 13.41 18.40 22.38
CA GLU A 236 13.28 17.47 21.25
C GLU A 236 12.01 16.62 21.32
N TYR A 237 11.61 16.20 22.53
CA TYR A 237 10.35 15.50 22.74
C TYR A 237 9.16 16.38 22.32
N LEU A 238 9.08 17.61 22.84
CA LEU A 238 7.98 18.54 22.52
C LEU A 238 7.90 18.85 21.02
N ASN A 239 9.04 19.00 20.34
CA ASN A 239 9.09 19.22 18.89
C ASN A 239 8.63 17.99 18.07
N LYS A 240 8.79 16.77 18.59
CA LYS A 240 8.35 15.54 17.92
C LYS A 240 6.95 15.07 18.37
N LYS A 241 6.43 15.55 19.50
CA LYS A 241 5.21 15.05 20.17
C LYS A 241 4.02 14.88 19.22
N SER A 242 3.67 15.91 18.45
CA SER A 242 2.53 15.86 17.52
C SER A 242 2.71 14.79 16.42
N LYS A 243 3.93 14.64 15.88
CA LYS A 243 4.24 13.61 14.87
C LYS A 243 4.14 12.21 15.46
N LEU A 244 4.65 12.01 16.68
CA LEU A 244 4.58 10.73 17.38
C LEU A 244 3.14 10.36 17.73
N GLU A 245 2.34 11.33 18.18
CA GLU A 245 0.93 11.11 18.46
C GLU A 245 0.17 10.66 17.22
N ARG A 246 0.39 11.32 16.07
CA ARG A 246 -0.20 10.89 14.80
C ARG A 246 0.24 9.48 14.41
N ALA A 247 1.53 9.16 14.52
CA ALA A 247 2.06 7.85 14.18
C ALA A 247 1.49 6.75 15.09
N LEU A 248 1.36 7.00 16.39
CA LEU A 248 0.75 6.06 17.34
C LEU A 248 -0.75 5.89 17.10
N LYS A 249 -1.49 6.96 16.80
CA LYS A 249 -2.90 6.85 16.40
C LYS A 249 -3.07 5.96 15.18
N ILE A 250 -2.21 6.09 14.17
CA ILE A 250 -2.20 5.22 12.99
C ILE A 250 -1.90 3.76 13.37
N ARG A 251 -0.86 3.52 14.16
CA ARG A 251 -0.48 2.17 14.63
C ARG A 251 -1.60 1.50 15.44
N LYS A 252 -2.38 2.28 16.19
CA LYS A 252 -3.51 1.81 17.00
C LYS A 252 -4.79 1.55 16.22
N LYS A 253 -4.94 2.02 14.98
CA LYS A 253 -6.20 1.83 14.20
C LYS A 253 -6.63 0.37 14.15
N ARG A 254 -5.76 -0.52 13.68
CA ARG A 254 -6.10 -1.95 13.53
C ARG A 254 -6.41 -2.64 14.86
N PRO A 255 -5.60 -2.52 15.93
CA PRO A 255 -5.98 -3.04 17.25
C PRO A 255 -7.32 -2.49 17.75
N SER A 256 -7.57 -1.19 17.61
CA SER A 256 -8.84 -0.57 18.03
C SER A 256 -10.04 -1.04 17.19
N GLU A 257 -9.86 -1.30 15.89
CA GLU A 257 -10.89 -1.93 15.05
C GLU A 257 -11.21 -3.35 15.54
N VAL A 258 -10.19 -4.15 15.87
CA VAL A 258 -10.37 -5.51 16.40
C VAL A 258 -11.10 -5.50 17.73
N GLU A 259 -10.72 -4.59 18.63
CA GLU A 259 -11.38 -4.39 19.93
C GLU A 259 -12.84 -3.98 19.76
N PHE A 260 -13.10 -2.98 18.89
CA PHE A 260 -14.46 -2.52 18.59
C PHE A 260 -15.33 -3.66 18.04
N VAL A 261 -14.84 -4.41 17.05
CA VAL A 261 -15.56 -5.54 16.48
C VAL A 261 -15.81 -6.63 17.53
N SER A 262 -14.81 -6.93 18.36
CA SER A 262 -14.94 -7.95 19.42
C SER A 262 -15.96 -7.57 20.49
N GLY A 263 -16.19 -6.26 20.70
CA GLY A 263 -17.28 -5.74 21.53
C GLY A 263 -18.69 -5.91 20.92
N LEU A 264 -18.78 -6.12 19.60
CA LEU A 264 -20.05 -6.26 18.88
C LEU A 264 -20.38 -7.71 18.51
N ILE A 265 -19.36 -8.52 18.17
CA ILE A 265 -19.53 -9.90 17.71
C ILE A 265 -18.57 -10.84 18.44
N ASP A 266 -19.15 -11.84 19.12
CA ASP A 266 -18.40 -12.98 19.65
C ASP A 266 -18.35 -14.09 18.59
N PHE A 267 -17.24 -14.16 17.86
CA PHE A 267 -17.05 -15.15 16.80
C PHE A 267 -17.06 -16.60 17.29
N ASN A 268 -16.95 -16.87 18.59
CA ASN A 268 -17.07 -18.22 19.13
C ASN A 268 -18.52 -18.72 19.14
N LYS A 269 -19.49 -17.80 19.06
CA LYS A 269 -20.92 -18.13 18.94
C LYS A 269 -21.35 -18.38 17.50
N VAL A 270 -20.50 -18.08 16.52
CA VAL A 270 -20.77 -18.44 15.12
C VAL A 270 -20.49 -19.92 14.96
N THR A 271 -21.56 -20.70 14.82
CA THR A 271 -21.46 -22.14 14.57
C THR A 271 -21.30 -22.39 13.08
N ILE A 272 -20.35 -23.25 12.70
CA ILE A 272 -20.11 -23.66 11.32
C ILE A 272 -20.41 -25.16 11.21
N ASN A 273 -21.22 -25.53 10.22
CA ASN A 273 -21.42 -26.91 9.83
C ASN A 273 -20.31 -27.31 8.85
N GLU A 274 -19.19 -27.79 9.38
CA GLU A 274 -17.98 -28.10 8.61
C GLU A 274 -18.25 -29.01 7.41
N LYS A 275 -19.12 -30.02 7.58
CA LYS A 275 -19.51 -30.91 6.49
C LYS A 275 -20.22 -30.16 5.37
N ALA A 276 -21.19 -29.32 5.71
CA ALA A 276 -21.93 -28.55 4.71
C ALA A 276 -21.04 -27.54 3.98
N THR A 277 -20.10 -26.88 4.69
CA THR A 277 -19.16 -25.94 4.08
C THR A 277 -18.10 -26.64 3.23
N ASP A 278 -17.61 -27.81 3.63
CA ASP A 278 -16.71 -28.64 2.80
C ASP A 278 -17.41 -29.10 1.52
N ASP A 279 -18.64 -29.59 1.63
CA ASP A 279 -19.41 -30.05 0.48
C ASP A 279 -19.75 -28.88 -0.44
N LEU A 280 -20.08 -27.70 0.11
CA LEU A 280 -20.23 -26.46 -0.63
C LEU A 280 -18.94 -26.08 -1.36
N PHE A 281 -17.80 -26.07 -0.66
CA PHE A 281 -16.51 -25.70 -1.26
C PHE A 281 -16.10 -26.62 -2.41
N LYS A 282 -16.37 -27.94 -2.32
CA LYS A 282 -16.13 -28.87 -3.44
C LYS A 282 -16.99 -28.57 -4.68
N GLN A 283 -18.15 -27.95 -4.48
CA GLN A 283 -19.08 -27.58 -5.55
C GLN A 283 -18.77 -26.18 -6.12
N ILE A 284 -18.10 -25.34 -5.33
CA ILE A 284 -17.57 -24.04 -5.78
C ILE A 284 -16.25 -24.30 -6.50
N ASP A 285 -16.24 -24.29 -7.84
CA ASP A 285 -14.98 -24.22 -8.59
C ASP A 285 -14.40 -22.81 -8.41
N PRO A 286 -13.23 -22.65 -7.73
CA PRO A 286 -12.66 -21.32 -7.50
C PRO A 286 -12.34 -20.57 -8.80
N ARG A 287 -12.14 -21.28 -9.92
CA ARG A 287 -11.92 -20.66 -11.24
C ARG A 287 -13.21 -20.05 -11.80
N ARG A 288 -14.37 -20.63 -11.49
CA ARG A 288 -15.69 -20.14 -11.93
C ARG A 288 -16.21 -18.97 -11.10
N LEU A 289 -15.64 -18.72 -9.91
CA LEU A 289 -15.92 -17.51 -9.14
C LEU A 289 -15.44 -16.23 -9.86
N ILE A 290 -14.52 -16.36 -10.81
CA ILE A 290 -13.86 -15.26 -11.53
C ILE A 290 -14.68 -14.87 -12.78
N ASP A 291 -15.12 -15.86 -13.58
CA ASP A 291 -15.75 -15.66 -14.90
C ASP A 291 -17.27 -15.33 -14.91
N GLY A 292 -17.79 -14.60 -13.91
CA GLY A 292 -19.19 -14.11 -13.94
C GLY A 292 -20.18 -14.80 -13.00
N GLY A 293 -19.69 -15.62 -12.06
CA GLY A 293 -20.46 -16.16 -10.94
C GLY A 293 -20.85 -17.63 -11.10
N LEU A 294 -21.01 -18.32 -9.97
CA LEU A 294 -21.43 -19.72 -9.96
C LEU A 294 -22.89 -19.84 -10.41
N GLU A 295 -23.16 -20.62 -11.45
CA GLU A 295 -24.51 -21.06 -11.76
C GLU A 295 -25.00 -22.02 -10.66
N PHE A 296 -26.17 -21.73 -10.08
CA PHE A 296 -26.80 -22.48 -8.97
C PHE A 296 -27.13 -23.95 -9.28
N GLN A 297 -26.80 -24.46 -10.46
CA GLN A 297 -27.26 -25.78 -10.89
C GLN A 297 -26.58 -26.89 -10.06
N ASN A 298 -27.41 -27.63 -9.32
CA ASN A 298 -27.08 -28.85 -8.54
C ASN A 298 -26.46 -28.65 -7.15
N ILE A 299 -26.66 -27.50 -6.49
CA ILE A 299 -26.18 -27.29 -5.11
C ILE A 299 -27.29 -27.54 -4.09
N ASN A 300 -27.06 -28.49 -3.18
CA ASN A 300 -27.94 -28.74 -2.05
C ASN A 300 -27.93 -27.55 -1.08
N ASP A 301 -29.11 -27.02 -0.78
CA ASP A 301 -29.25 -25.85 0.10
C ASP A 301 -29.23 -26.27 1.58
N ASN A 302 -28.03 -26.54 2.07
CA ASN A 302 -27.79 -26.93 3.46
C ASN A 302 -27.53 -25.71 4.31
N VAL A 303 -27.92 -25.76 5.59
CA VAL A 303 -27.49 -24.77 6.58
C VAL A 303 -26.00 -24.96 6.86
N CYS A 304 -25.21 -23.95 6.47
CA CYS A 304 -23.74 -23.94 6.62
C CYS A 304 -23.29 -23.24 7.90
N SER A 305 -24.07 -22.28 8.40
CA SER A 305 -23.74 -21.57 9.63
C SER A 305 -24.96 -21.00 10.34
N ASP A 306 -24.80 -20.73 11.64
CA ASP A 306 -25.79 -20.03 12.47
C ASP A 306 -25.06 -19.09 13.43
N PHE A 307 -25.55 -17.86 13.52
CA PHE A 307 -25.20 -16.90 14.55
C PHE A 307 -26.47 -16.27 15.12
N ASN A 308 -26.76 -16.55 16.40
CA ASN A 308 -27.94 -16.03 17.11
C ASN A 308 -29.28 -16.25 16.36
N GLY A 309 -29.43 -17.38 15.67
CA GLY A 309 -30.62 -17.73 14.90
C GLY A 309 -30.63 -17.20 13.47
N LYS A 310 -29.73 -16.27 13.13
CA LYS A 310 -29.49 -15.89 11.73
C LYS A 310 -28.62 -16.96 11.09
N LYS A 311 -29.20 -17.68 10.13
CA LYS A 311 -28.55 -18.79 9.44
C LYS A 311 -28.12 -18.36 8.05
N PHE A 312 -26.99 -18.86 7.60
CA PHE A 312 -26.64 -18.84 6.18
C PHE A 312 -26.65 -20.24 5.60
N THR A 313 -27.44 -20.39 4.54
CA THR A 313 -27.47 -21.60 3.71
C THR A 313 -26.43 -21.55 2.60
N SER A 314 -26.17 -22.69 1.95
CA SER A 314 -25.30 -22.77 0.77
C SER A 314 -25.66 -21.74 -0.30
N HIS A 315 -26.94 -21.60 -0.63
CA HIS A 315 -27.39 -20.65 -1.66
C HIS A 315 -27.15 -19.19 -1.27
N GLN A 316 -27.46 -18.82 -0.02
CA GLN A 316 -27.23 -17.48 0.48
C GLN A 316 -25.73 -17.13 0.52
N ILE A 317 -24.88 -18.09 0.86
CA ILE A 317 -23.42 -17.89 0.86
C ILE A 317 -22.92 -17.64 -0.56
N ILE A 318 -23.36 -18.45 -1.53
CA ILE A 318 -22.97 -18.28 -2.93
C ILE A 318 -23.44 -16.94 -3.48
N GLU A 319 -24.70 -16.57 -3.22
CA GLU A 319 -25.24 -15.28 -3.65
C GLU A 319 -24.39 -14.12 -3.10
N ARG A 320 -24.07 -14.16 -1.80
CA ARG A 320 -23.23 -13.14 -1.18
C ARG A 320 -21.82 -13.12 -1.75
N ILE A 321 -21.19 -14.28 -1.98
CA ILE A 321 -19.87 -14.36 -2.60
C ILE A 321 -19.92 -13.81 -4.02
N ASN A 322 -20.91 -14.19 -4.82
CA ASN A 322 -21.08 -13.70 -6.19
C ASN A 322 -21.24 -12.18 -6.25
N ASN A 323 -21.81 -11.57 -5.21
CA ASN A 323 -21.98 -10.12 -5.09
C ASN A 323 -20.75 -9.38 -4.53
N LEU A 324 -19.71 -10.08 -4.06
CA LEU A 324 -18.44 -9.44 -3.72
C LEU A 324 -17.67 -9.07 -4.98
N PRO A 325 -16.80 -8.05 -4.96
CA PRO A 325 -15.83 -7.81 -6.02
C PRO A 325 -14.92 -9.02 -6.29
N GLU A 326 -14.45 -9.15 -7.53
CA GLU A 326 -13.59 -10.24 -8.01
C GLU A 326 -12.39 -10.51 -7.09
N PHE A 327 -11.63 -9.46 -6.74
CA PHE A 327 -10.45 -9.56 -5.86
C PHE A 327 -10.75 -10.07 -4.44
N HIS A 328 -12.02 -10.07 -4.02
CA HIS A 328 -12.47 -10.72 -2.79
C HIS A 328 -12.91 -12.17 -3.02
N ARG A 329 -13.52 -12.47 -4.17
CA ARG A 329 -13.92 -13.84 -4.55
C ARG A 329 -12.72 -14.75 -4.75
N GLU A 330 -11.64 -14.24 -5.37
CA GLU A 330 -10.39 -14.97 -5.60
C GLU A 330 -9.72 -15.50 -4.32
N LYS A 331 -10.02 -14.91 -3.17
CA LYS A 331 -9.47 -15.33 -1.87
C LYS A 331 -10.12 -16.59 -1.31
N VAL A 332 -11.21 -17.07 -1.90
CA VAL A 332 -11.92 -18.29 -1.49
C VAL A 332 -11.23 -19.51 -2.12
N THR A 333 -10.05 -19.86 -1.61
CA THR A 333 -9.20 -20.93 -2.17
C THR A 333 -9.21 -22.21 -1.32
N SER A 334 -9.91 -22.24 -0.20
CA SER A 334 -10.06 -23.41 0.68
C SER A 334 -11.33 -23.31 1.52
N THR A 335 -11.82 -24.43 2.08
CA THR A 335 -12.93 -24.40 3.06
C THR A 335 -12.60 -23.48 4.24
N LYS A 336 -11.34 -23.44 4.70
CA LYS A 336 -10.91 -22.53 5.76
C LYS A 336 -11.15 -21.05 5.39
N ASN A 337 -10.83 -20.67 4.15
CA ASN A 337 -11.09 -19.31 3.67
C ASN A 337 -12.59 -19.06 3.49
N LEU A 338 -13.36 -20.04 3.01
CA LEU A 338 -14.82 -19.96 2.94
C LEU A 338 -15.44 -19.72 4.32
N ASN A 339 -15.03 -20.47 5.34
CA ASN A 339 -15.50 -20.29 6.72
C ASN A 339 -15.15 -18.91 7.27
N ALA A 340 -13.97 -18.37 6.92
CA ALA A 340 -13.59 -17.01 7.28
C ALA A 340 -14.46 -15.94 6.58
N VAL A 341 -14.81 -16.16 5.31
CA VAL A 341 -15.71 -15.28 4.55
C VAL A 341 -17.12 -15.30 5.13
N ILE A 342 -17.63 -16.48 5.50
CA ILE A 342 -18.93 -16.63 6.19
C ILE A 342 -18.93 -15.84 7.51
N LYS A 343 -17.86 -15.91 8.30
CA LYS A 343 -17.73 -15.08 9.51
C LYS A 343 -17.67 -13.58 9.18
N GLY A 344 -16.97 -13.23 8.10
CA GLY A 344 -16.92 -11.87 7.57
C GLY A 344 -18.29 -11.32 7.17
N PHE A 345 -19.19 -12.17 6.65
CA PHE A 345 -20.57 -11.82 6.33
C PHE A 345 -21.39 -11.45 7.56
N TYR A 346 -21.32 -12.24 8.64
CA TYR A 346 -21.96 -11.86 9.90
C TYR A 346 -21.38 -10.56 10.48
N MET A 347 -20.06 -10.40 10.44
CA MET A 347 -19.39 -9.19 10.90
C MET A 347 -19.84 -7.95 10.10
N GLN A 348 -19.91 -8.07 8.76
CA GLN A 348 -20.37 -6.97 7.90
C GLN A 348 -21.81 -6.59 8.24
N ASP A 349 -22.70 -7.56 8.41
CA ASP A 349 -24.10 -7.30 8.74
C ASP A 349 -24.20 -6.56 10.08
N VAL A 350 -23.56 -7.07 11.14
CA VAL A 350 -23.56 -6.43 12.46
C VAL A 350 -23.03 -4.99 12.42
N LEU A 351 -21.97 -4.75 11.64
CA LEU A 351 -21.39 -3.41 11.52
C LEU A 351 -22.28 -2.46 10.70
N LEU A 352 -22.94 -2.95 9.65
CA LEU A 352 -23.87 -2.14 8.86
C LEU A 352 -25.13 -1.82 9.66
N ASP A 353 -25.71 -2.80 10.35
CA ASP A 353 -26.85 -2.60 11.27
C ASP A 353 -26.49 -1.53 12.32
N LYS A 354 -25.27 -1.61 12.89
CA LYS A 354 -24.78 -0.61 13.85
C LYS A 354 -24.62 0.78 13.25
N ALA A 355 -24.21 0.89 11.98
CA ALA A 355 -24.07 2.16 11.29
C ALA A 355 -25.44 2.78 10.97
N GLU A 356 -26.41 1.95 10.59
CA GLU A 356 -27.81 2.34 10.36
C GLU A 356 -28.47 2.83 11.66
N ASP A 357 -28.29 2.11 12.78
CA ASP A 357 -28.75 2.53 14.11
C ASP A 357 -28.22 3.92 14.52
N LEU A 358 -27.07 4.32 13.98
CA LEU A 358 -26.43 5.62 14.22
C LEU A 358 -26.75 6.67 13.14
N GLY A 359 -27.52 6.30 12.10
CA GLY A 359 -27.87 7.16 10.96
C GLY A 359 -26.67 7.54 10.09
N TYR A 360 -25.65 6.69 10.03
CA TYR A 360 -24.45 6.96 9.23
C TYR A 360 -24.64 6.62 7.75
N ASP A 361 -25.54 5.70 7.42
CA ASP A 361 -25.91 5.30 6.07
C ASP A 361 -26.59 6.41 5.25
N GLU A 362 -27.28 7.34 5.92
CA GLU A 362 -27.89 8.54 5.32
C GLU A 362 -27.03 9.81 5.47
N ASN A 363 -25.80 9.69 6.00
CA ASN A 363 -24.97 10.87 6.28
C ASN A 363 -24.37 11.47 4.99
N GLU A 364 -24.39 12.80 4.87
CA GLU A 364 -23.84 13.52 3.71
C GLU A 364 -22.34 13.23 3.48
N GLU A 365 -21.56 12.96 4.53
CA GLU A 365 -20.15 12.57 4.38
C GLU A 365 -20.01 11.22 3.68
N VAL A 366 -20.93 10.27 3.90
CA VAL A 366 -20.96 9.00 3.18
C VAL A 366 -21.24 9.22 1.71
N GLU A 367 -22.19 10.10 1.36
CA GLU A 367 -22.45 10.44 -0.05
C GLU A 367 -21.24 11.07 -0.73
N LYS A 368 -20.54 11.99 -0.05
CA LYS A 368 -19.32 12.61 -0.58
C LYS A 368 -18.23 11.57 -0.86
N VAL A 369 -17.96 10.69 0.11
CA VAL A 369 -16.96 9.64 -0.04
C VAL A 369 -17.38 8.63 -1.12
N TYR A 370 -18.64 8.20 -1.11
CA TYR A 370 -19.19 7.28 -2.09
C TYR A 370 -19.09 7.85 -3.52
N SER A 371 -19.47 9.11 -3.73
CA SER A 371 -19.38 9.77 -5.02
C SER A 371 -17.94 9.81 -5.54
N GLN A 372 -16.98 10.18 -4.68
CA GLN A 372 -15.57 10.22 -5.05
C GLN A 372 -15.00 8.84 -5.39
N LEU A 373 -15.32 7.82 -4.59
CA LEU A 373 -14.84 6.45 -4.84
C LEU A 373 -15.51 5.83 -6.07
N SER A 374 -16.80 6.09 -6.28
CA SER A 374 -17.55 5.64 -7.46
C SER A 374 -17.00 6.26 -8.74
N LYS A 375 -16.61 7.53 -8.69
CA LYS A 375 -15.94 8.20 -9.81
C LYS A 375 -14.59 7.55 -10.12
N ASN A 376 -13.78 7.25 -9.11
CA ASN A 376 -12.50 6.57 -9.30
C ASN A 376 -12.69 5.17 -9.93
N LEU A 377 -13.68 4.43 -9.44
CA LEU A 377 -14.05 3.11 -9.98
C LEU A 377 -14.50 3.22 -11.45
N PHE A 378 -15.33 4.21 -11.78
CA PHE A 378 -15.75 4.47 -13.15
C PHE A 378 -14.54 4.72 -14.06
N LEU A 379 -13.60 5.56 -13.64
CA LEU A 379 -12.40 5.86 -14.43
C LEU A 379 -11.51 4.63 -14.63
N GLU A 380 -11.39 3.77 -13.62
CA GLU A 380 -10.68 2.50 -13.73
C GLU A 380 -11.29 1.61 -14.81
N PHE A 381 -12.60 1.38 -14.75
CA PHE A 381 -13.32 0.61 -15.77
C PHE A 381 -13.25 1.28 -17.14
N LYS A 382 -13.30 2.60 -17.20
CA LYS A 382 -13.23 3.36 -18.45
C LYS A 382 -11.87 3.25 -19.12
N PHE A 383 -10.79 3.38 -18.36
CA PHE A 383 -9.45 3.21 -18.89
C PHE A 383 -9.22 1.77 -19.36
N ASN A 384 -9.74 0.78 -18.62
CA ASN A 384 -9.70 -0.61 -19.06
C ASN A 384 -10.49 -0.80 -20.36
N GLU A 385 -11.71 -0.28 -20.49
CA GLU A 385 -12.49 -0.35 -21.73
C GLU A 385 -11.72 0.21 -22.93
N ILE A 386 -11.02 1.33 -22.74
CA ILE A 386 -10.24 2.00 -23.80
C ILE A 386 -9.05 1.14 -24.26
N ILE A 387 -8.43 0.37 -23.36
CA ILE A 387 -7.16 -0.34 -23.63
C ILE A 387 -7.30 -1.85 -23.80
N GLU A 388 -8.41 -2.47 -23.36
CA GLU A 388 -8.57 -3.93 -23.24
C GLU A 388 -8.38 -4.66 -24.58
N ASN A 389 -8.79 -4.05 -25.69
CA ASN A 389 -8.69 -4.64 -27.03
C ASN A 389 -7.46 -4.20 -27.82
N GLU A 390 -6.55 -3.44 -27.19
CA GLU A 390 -5.39 -2.85 -27.87
C GLU A 390 -4.11 -3.64 -27.55
N SER A 391 -3.64 -4.41 -28.54
CA SER A 391 -2.33 -5.05 -28.47
C SER A 391 -1.22 -4.04 -28.80
N ILE A 392 -0.15 -4.01 -27.99
CA ILE A 392 1.01 -3.16 -28.29
C ILE A 392 1.72 -3.70 -29.54
N PRO A 393 1.85 -2.92 -30.62
CA PRO A 393 2.55 -3.39 -31.81
C PRO A 393 4.05 -3.57 -31.55
N ASP A 394 4.64 -4.63 -32.10
CA ASP A 394 6.10 -4.89 -32.02
C ASP A 394 6.92 -3.66 -32.47
N SER A 395 6.42 -2.90 -33.45
CA SER A 395 7.07 -1.67 -33.94
C SER A 395 7.15 -0.57 -32.87
N ILE A 396 6.16 -0.47 -31.97
CA ILE A 396 6.18 0.46 -30.84
C ILE A 396 7.20 0.00 -29.81
N VAL A 397 7.28 -1.30 -29.53
CA VAL A 397 8.26 -1.87 -28.60
C VAL A 397 9.69 -1.65 -29.12
N GLN A 398 9.92 -1.92 -30.40
CA GLN A 398 11.23 -1.68 -31.04
C GLN A 398 11.61 -0.20 -31.05
N LYS A 399 10.65 0.69 -31.39
CA LYS A 399 10.88 2.14 -31.35
C LYS A 399 11.18 2.62 -29.94
N PHE A 400 10.45 2.13 -28.93
CA PHE A 400 10.70 2.45 -27.54
C PHE A 400 12.09 2.01 -27.12
N PHE A 401 12.49 0.77 -27.42
CA PHE A 401 13.83 0.26 -27.15
C PHE A 401 14.91 1.13 -27.82
N ALA A 402 14.76 1.42 -29.12
CA ALA A 402 15.74 2.21 -29.88
C ALA A 402 15.90 3.64 -29.34
N GLN A 403 14.85 4.24 -28.79
CA GLN A 403 14.87 5.57 -28.19
C GLN A 403 15.39 5.60 -26.75
N ASN A 404 15.53 4.44 -26.12
CA ASN A 404 15.81 4.30 -24.69
C ASN A 404 16.93 3.27 -24.42
N THR A 405 17.86 3.11 -25.36
CA THR A 405 18.93 2.10 -25.29
C THR A 405 19.79 2.20 -24.03
N GLU A 406 19.91 3.39 -23.44
CA GLU A 406 20.62 3.60 -22.18
C GLU A 406 19.97 2.84 -21.01
N PHE A 407 18.63 2.75 -20.95
CA PHE A 407 17.93 1.96 -19.93
C PHE A 407 18.11 0.45 -20.12
N PHE A 408 18.38 0.02 -21.36
CA PHE A 408 18.59 -1.37 -21.73
C PHE A 408 20.08 -1.68 -21.82
N SER A 409 20.78 -1.46 -20.72
CA SER A 409 22.20 -1.76 -20.60
C SER A 409 22.48 -2.60 -19.35
N THR A 410 23.53 -3.41 -19.41
CA THR A 410 24.08 -3.98 -18.18
C THR A 410 24.62 -2.85 -17.33
N HIS A 411 24.50 -2.99 -16.02
CA HIS A 411 25.12 -2.04 -15.11
C HIS A 411 26.63 -2.31 -15.04
N ARG A 412 27.41 -1.25 -14.79
CA ARG A 412 28.82 -1.40 -14.42
C ARG A 412 28.95 -2.30 -13.20
N GLN A 413 29.90 -3.23 -13.23
CA GLN A 413 30.18 -4.12 -12.13
C GLN A 413 31.66 -4.08 -11.75
N VAL A 414 31.94 -4.32 -10.47
CA VAL A 414 33.31 -4.41 -9.96
C VAL A 414 33.43 -5.60 -9.02
N ASN A 415 34.59 -6.26 -9.04
CA ASN A 415 34.97 -7.23 -8.03
C ASN A 415 36.07 -6.61 -7.17
N ILE A 416 35.91 -6.69 -5.85
CA ILE A 416 36.77 -6.04 -4.87
C ILE A 416 37.25 -7.10 -3.88
N GLN A 417 38.57 -7.11 -3.65
CA GLN A 417 39.17 -7.75 -2.49
C GLN A 417 39.14 -6.79 -1.31
N GLU A 418 38.68 -7.27 -0.15
CA GLU A 418 38.57 -6.47 1.06
C GLU A 418 39.11 -7.17 2.32
N ILE A 419 39.58 -6.37 3.26
CA ILE A 419 39.80 -6.76 4.65
C ILE A 419 39.15 -5.69 5.51
N ILE A 420 38.13 -6.06 6.28
CA ILE A 420 37.41 -5.14 7.16
C ILE A 420 37.84 -5.38 8.60
N VAL A 421 38.22 -4.34 9.33
CA VAL A 421 38.61 -4.42 10.75
C VAL A 421 37.95 -3.32 11.57
N ASP A 422 37.84 -3.51 12.88
CA ASP A 422 37.24 -2.57 13.85
C ASP A 422 38.19 -1.45 14.31
N ASN A 423 39.47 -1.50 13.91
CA ASN A 423 40.49 -0.64 14.47
C ASN A 423 41.44 -0.10 13.40
N LYS A 424 41.61 1.22 13.40
CA LYS A 424 42.50 1.95 12.47
C LYS A 424 43.95 1.46 12.52
N GLY A 425 44.52 1.28 13.71
CA GLY A 425 45.90 0.81 13.88
C GLY A 425 46.10 -0.60 13.31
N ARG A 426 45.10 -1.48 13.45
CA ARG A 426 45.12 -2.80 12.81
C ARG A 426 45.03 -2.67 11.29
N ALA A 427 44.17 -1.78 10.79
CA ALA A 427 44.04 -1.55 9.35
C ALA A 427 45.35 -1.04 8.73
N ASP A 428 46.00 -0.09 9.40
CA ASP A 428 47.29 0.46 8.99
C ASP A 428 48.40 -0.60 9.01
N SER A 429 48.39 -1.48 10.01
CA SER A 429 49.35 -2.59 10.12
C SER A 429 49.18 -3.61 9.00
N ILE A 430 47.93 -3.99 8.70
CA ILE A 430 47.59 -4.89 7.59
C ILE A 430 47.97 -4.25 6.25
N TYR A 431 47.65 -2.96 6.07
CA TYR A 431 48.02 -2.21 4.87
C TYR A 431 49.53 -2.22 4.63
N LYS A 432 50.34 -1.93 5.66
CA LYS A 432 51.82 -2.02 5.57
C LYS A 432 52.30 -3.42 5.23
N ALA A 433 51.71 -4.46 5.83
CA ALA A 433 52.05 -5.85 5.52
C ALA A 433 51.75 -6.20 4.05
N LEU A 434 50.61 -5.75 3.52
CA LEU A 434 50.23 -5.93 2.12
C LEU A 434 51.14 -5.16 1.15
N GLN A 435 51.56 -3.94 1.51
CA GLN A 435 52.61 -3.22 0.77
C GLN A 435 53.93 -3.99 0.75
N GLY A 436 54.25 -4.68 1.85
CA GLY A 436 55.35 -5.64 1.97
C GLY A 436 55.13 -6.98 1.25
N LYS A 437 54.14 -7.08 0.36
CA LYS A 437 53.78 -8.28 -0.42
C LYS A 437 53.26 -9.46 0.39
N ALA A 438 52.74 -9.24 1.60
CA ALA A 438 52.02 -10.28 2.33
C ALA A 438 50.80 -10.77 1.51
N ASN A 439 50.43 -12.04 1.66
CA ASN A 439 49.31 -12.62 0.94
C ASN A 439 47.97 -12.04 1.44
N PHE A 440 47.20 -11.42 0.54
CA PHE A 440 45.92 -10.77 0.87
C PHE A 440 44.91 -11.76 1.45
N ALA A 441 44.74 -12.92 0.82
CA ALA A 441 43.80 -13.95 1.25
C ALA A 441 44.10 -14.45 2.67
N SER A 442 45.37 -14.69 2.99
CA SER A 442 45.79 -15.12 4.33
C SER A 442 45.49 -14.05 5.38
N LEU A 443 45.72 -12.77 5.06
CA LEU A 443 45.40 -11.66 5.97
C LEU A 443 43.90 -11.43 6.11
N ALA A 444 43.14 -11.60 5.02
CA ALA A 444 41.68 -11.54 5.04
C ALA A 444 41.10 -12.64 5.95
N LYS A 445 41.51 -13.90 5.77
CA LYS A 445 41.11 -15.04 6.63
C LYS A 445 41.43 -14.80 8.10
N LYS A 446 42.62 -14.24 8.37
CA LYS A 446 43.11 -14.04 9.74
C LYS A 446 42.42 -12.87 10.44
N TYR A 447 42.19 -11.76 9.75
CA TYR A 447 41.85 -10.49 10.41
C TYR A 447 40.52 -9.89 10.00
N SER A 448 39.95 -10.25 8.84
CA SER A 448 38.71 -9.63 8.38
C SER A 448 37.54 -10.02 9.28
N LEU A 449 36.74 -9.02 9.63
CA LEU A 449 35.44 -9.15 10.28
C LEU A 449 34.39 -9.69 9.30
N ARG A 450 34.54 -9.45 7.99
CA ARG A 450 33.63 -10.01 6.99
C ARG A 450 34.08 -11.41 6.59
N LYS A 451 33.46 -12.43 7.19
CA LYS A 451 33.83 -13.84 7.01
C LYS A 451 33.60 -14.37 5.61
N TYR A 452 32.50 -13.97 4.96
CA TYR A 452 32.21 -14.37 3.58
C TYR A 452 33.34 -14.03 2.62
N SER A 453 33.77 -12.76 2.55
CA SER A 453 34.86 -12.36 1.67
C SER A 453 36.17 -13.01 2.12
N ALA A 454 36.45 -13.06 3.42
CA ALA A 454 37.65 -13.70 3.97
C ALA A 454 37.84 -15.16 3.54
N GLU A 455 36.78 -15.98 3.60
CA GLU A 455 36.79 -17.37 3.17
C GLU A 455 37.07 -17.49 1.66
N ASN A 456 36.58 -16.53 0.89
CA ASN A 456 36.78 -16.36 -0.56
C ASN A 456 37.99 -15.48 -0.90
N ASN A 457 39.10 -15.65 -0.18
CA ASN A 457 40.38 -14.94 -0.44
C ASN A 457 40.32 -13.41 -0.32
N GLY A 458 39.32 -12.89 0.38
CA GLY A 458 39.01 -11.47 0.49
C GLY A 458 38.02 -10.97 -0.56
N GLU A 459 37.58 -11.79 -1.51
CA GLU A 459 36.78 -11.34 -2.66
C GLU A 459 35.29 -11.22 -2.35
N LEU A 460 34.68 -10.12 -2.80
CA LEU A 460 33.23 -9.93 -2.75
C LEU A 460 32.49 -10.58 -3.93
N GLY A 461 33.21 -10.90 -5.00
CA GLY A 461 32.62 -11.29 -6.27
C GLY A 461 32.14 -10.08 -7.07
N LEU A 462 31.75 -10.33 -8.32
CA LEU A 462 31.32 -9.30 -9.24
C LEU A 462 29.96 -8.71 -8.81
N ALA A 463 29.95 -7.43 -8.47
CA ALA A 463 28.76 -6.74 -7.96
C ALA A 463 28.48 -5.45 -8.74
N ASN A 464 27.19 -5.13 -8.93
CA ASN A 464 26.77 -3.85 -9.50
C ASN A 464 27.34 -2.68 -8.69
N ILE A 465 27.95 -1.73 -9.38
CA ILE A 465 28.64 -0.59 -8.77
C ILE A 465 27.73 0.25 -7.87
N THR A 466 26.41 0.27 -8.15
CA THR A 466 25.42 1.00 -7.33
C THR A 466 25.32 0.46 -5.90
N LYS A 467 25.67 -0.81 -5.65
CA LYS A 467 25.67 -1.42 -4.31
C LYS A 467 26.68 -0.78 -3.35
N PHE A 468 27.67 -0.06 -3.86
CA PHE A 468 28.72 0.57 -3.05
C PHE A 468 28.38 2.01 -2.62
N GLY A 469 27.17 2.49 -2.92
CA GLY A 469 26.68 3.80 -2.44
C GLY A 469 27.64 4.94 -2.74
N ASN A 470 28.05 5.69 -1.72
CA ASN A 470 28.95 6.83 -1.87
C ASN A 470 30.38 6.45 -2.30
N LEU A 471 30.77 5.18 -2.18
CA LEU A 471 32.08 4.68 -2.62
C LEU A 471 32.08 4.17 -4.06
N LYS A 472 30.93 4.19 -4.75
CA LYS A 472 30.78 3.67 -6.12
C LYS A 472 31.81 4.29 -7.08
N ASP A 473 31.95 5.62 -7.09
CA ASP A 473 32.86 6.32 -8.00
C ASP A 473 34.32 6.14 -7.58
N TYR A 474 34.55 6.03 -6.27
CA TYR A 474 35.87 5.76 -5.73
C TYR A 474 36.39 4.39 -6.20
N PHE A 475 35.59 3.33 -6.06
CA PHE A 475 35.96 1.99 -6.52
C PHE A 475 35.99 1.90 -8.06
N TRP A 476 35.07 2.59 -8.73
CA TRP A 476 35.07 2.62 -10.19
C TRP A 476 36.32 3.29 -10.77
N ASN A 477 36.84 4.33 -10.12
CA ASN A 477 38.03 5.05 -10.60
C ASN A 477 39.35 4.49 -10.04
N ALA A 478 39.30 3.62 -9.03
CA ALA A 478 40.48 2.98 -8.45
C ALA A 478 41.25 2.13 -9.49
N PRO A 479 42.59 2.20 -9.57
CA PRO A 479 43.34 1.38 -10.50
C PRO A 479 43.19 -0.12 -10.20
N LEU A 480 43.12 -0.94 -11.26
CA LEU A 480 43.06 -2.40 -11.12
C LEU A 480 44.29 -2.92 -10.41
N ASN A 481 44.07 -3.84 -9.49
CA ASN A 481 45.08 -4.53 -8.71
C ASN A 481 46.00 -3.62 -7.87
N VAL A 482 45.61 -2.38 -7.61
CA VAL A 482 46.32 -1.48 -6.72
C VAL A 482 45.69 -1.51 -5.34
N LEU A 483 46.53 -1.64 -4.31
CA LEU A 483 46.12 -1.61 -2.92
C LEU A 483 45.71 -0.20 -2.51
N LEU A 484 44.46 -0.04 -2.07
CA LEU A 484 43.90 1.23 -1.64
C LEU A 484 44.25 1.50 -0.17
N LYS A 485 44.44 2.78 0.18
CA LYS A 485 44.65 3.18 1.58
C LYS A 485 43.45 2.77 2.43
N PRO A 486 43.64 2.47 3.73
CA PRO A 486 42.53 2.16 4.62
C PRO A 486 41.46 3.25 4.59
N ILE A 487 40.20 2.85 4.42
CA ILE A 487 39.04 3.74 4.33
C ILE A 487 38.15 3.47 5.54
N GLU A 488 37.73 4.53 6.22
CA GLU A 488 36.72 4.42 7.27
C GLU A 488 35.32 4.34 6.66
N ILE A 489 34.55 3.35 7.09
CA ILE A 489 33.19 3.08 6.62
C ILE A 489 32.36 2.76 7.86
N GLN A 490 31.51 3.70 8.27
CA GLN A 490 30.57 3.54 9.39
C GLN A 490 31.25 3.04 10.69
N GLY A 491 32.41 3.61 11.05
CA GLY A 491 33.17 3.25 12.25
C GLY A 491 34.06 2.00 12.11
N LEU A 492 34.03 1.30 10.96
CA LEU A 492 34.97 0.24 10.61
C LEU A 492 36.01 0.76 9.62
N TYR A 493 37.08 -0.02 9.42
CA TYR A 493 38.18 0.30 8.52
C TYR A 493 38.35 -0.81 7.49
N GLY A 494 38.22 -0.47 6.22
CA GLY A 494 38.41 -1.40 5.10
C GLY A 494 39.70 -1.14 4.33
N ILE A 495 40.46 -2.19 4.07
CA ILE A 495 41.54 -2.19 3.07
C ILE A 495 41.02 -2.87 1.82
N PHE A 496 41.09 -2.19 0.68
CA PHE A 496 40.48 -2.65 -0.56
C PHE A 496 41.50 -2.79 -1.69
N LYS A 497 41.17 -3.64 -2.65
CA LYS A 497 41.84 -3.76 -3.94
C LYS A 497 40.80 -4.10 -4.98
N VAL A 498 40.62 -3.26 -5.99
CA VAL A 498 39.71 -3.56 -7.11
C VAL A 498 40.42 -4.52 -8.05
N ILE A 499 39.88 -5.72 -8.20
CA ILE A 499 40.55 -6.80 -8.95
C ILE A 499 39.93 -7.06 -10.31
N GLU A 500 38.68 -6.65 -10.51
CA GLU A 500 37.97 -6.76 -11.79
C GLU A 500 37.00 -5.60 -11.98
N LYS A 501 36.84 -5.15 -13.22
CA LYS A 501 35.83 -4.19 -13.64
C LYS A 501 35.18 -4.68 -14.92
N VAL A 502 33.86 -4.62 -14.95
CA VAL A 502 33.05 -4.91 -16.13
C VAL A 502 32.28 -3.64 -16.47
N GLU A 503 32.55 -3.11 -17.65
CA GLU A 503 31.82 -1.96 -18.19
C GLU A 503 30.37 -2.30 -18.46
N SER A 504 29.51 -1.27 -18.44
CA SER A 504 28.17 -1.39 -18.97
C SER A 504 28.25 -1.69 -20.47
N ARG A 505 27.45 -2.64 -20.93
CA ARG A 505 27.23 -2.87 -22.37
C ARG A 505 25.76 -2.66 -22.69
N PRO A 506 25.42 -2.15 -23.88
CA PRO A 506 24.05 -2.21 -24.37
C PRO A 506 23.62 -3.68 -24.51
N LEU A 507 22.36 -3.95 -24.15
CA LEU A 507 21.70 -5.23 -24.39
C LEU A 507 21.03 -5.19 -25.76
N ALA A 508 21.05 -6.29 -26.50
CA ALA A 508 20.31 -6.40 -27.75
C ALA A 508 18.80 -6.49 -27.48
N PHE A 509 17.97 -6.07 -28.44
CA PHE A 509 16.51 -6.09 -28.29
C PHE A 509 15.97 -7.47 -27.88
N GLU A 510 16.47 -8.54 -28.51
CA GLU A 510 16.07 -9.92 -28.19
C GLU A 510 16.44 -10.35 -26.77
N GLU A 511 17.49 -9.77 -26.17
CA GLU A 511 17.88 -10.07 -24.78
C GLU A 511 16.90 -9.45 -23.76
N VAL A 512 16.18 -8.39 -24.14
CA VAL A 512 15.33 -7.59 -23.23
C VAL A 512 13.93 -7.34 -23.78
N LYS A 513 13.46 -8.20 -24.68
CA LYS A 513 12.19 -7.98 -25.40
C LYS A 513 11.01 -7.82 -24.44
N ASN A 514 10.97 -8.62 -23.38
CA ASN A 514 9.87 -8.62 -22.41
C ASN A 514 9.91 -7.36 -21.53
N GLU A 515 11.09 -6.94 -21.09
CA GLU A 515 11.32 -5.73 -20.30
C GLU A 515 11.00 -4.49 -21.13
N ALA A 516 11.46 -4.46 -22.38
CA ALA A 516 11.14 -3.40 -23.33
C ALA A 516 9.63 -3.34 -23.60
N MET A 517 8.97 -4.48 -23.78
CA MET A 517 7.52 -4.56 -23.95
C MET A 517 6.77 -4.05 -22.72
N ALA A 518 7.16 -4.48 -21.50
CA ALA A 518 6.54 -4.03 -20.27
C ALA A 518 6.70 -2.51 -20.06
N ALA A 519 7.89 -1.97 -20.32
CA ALA A 519 8.16 -0.54 -20.23
C ALA A 519 7.40 0.27 -21.30
N ALA A 520 7.36 -0.23 -22.53
CA ALA A 520 6.65 0.42 -23.63
C ALA A 520 5.12 0.39 -23.44
N LYS A 521 4.58 -0.67 -22.82
CA LYS A 521 3.14 -0.85 -22.57
C LYS A 521 2.53 0.31 -21.80
N PHE A 522 3.19 0.78 -20.74
CA PHE A 522 2.69 1.91 -19.94
C PHE A 522 2.55 3.19 -20.77
N LYS A 523 3.59 3.53 -21.55
CA LYS A 523 3.56 4.70 -22.44
C LYS A 523 2.49 4.55 -23.52
N PHE A 524 2.41 3.38 -24.15
CA PHE A 524 1.44 3.07 -25.18
C PHE A 524 -0.01 3.22 -24.68
N GLN A 525 -0.33 2.65 -23.52
CA GLN A 525 -1.66 2.77 -22.90
C GLN A 525 -2.00 4.24 -22.59
N LYS A 526 -1.04 5.01 -22.07
CA LYS A 526 -1.23 6.45 -21.83
C LYS A 526 -1.54 7.21 -23.12
N ASP A 527 -0.80 6.91 -24.20
CA ASP A 527 -1.01 7.55 -25.50
C ASP A 527 -2.37 7.16 -26.10
N LEU A 528 -2.81 5.91 -25.94
CA LEU A 528 -4.15 5.45 -26.35
C LEU A 528 -5.25 6.23 -25.63
N ILE A 529 -5.19 6.30 -24.30
CA ILE A 529 -6.16 7.03 -23.48
C ILE A 529 -6.18 8.51 -23.89
N ARG A 530 -5.01 9.14 -24.05
CA ARG A 530 -4.95 10.55 -24.46
C ARG A 530 -5.54 10.78 -25.84
N ASN A 531 -5.22 9.92 -26.81
CA ASN A 531 -5.77 10.00 -28.16
C ASN A 531 -7.29 9.77 -28.17
N TYR A 532 -7.78 8.86 -27.33
CA TYR A 532 -9.21 8.62 -27.16
C TYR A 532 -9.93 9.86 -26.63
N ILE A 533 -9.42 10.43 -25.52
CA ILE A 533 -9.97 11.65 -24.92
C ILE A 533 -9.92 12.82 -25.90
N ASN A 534 -8.82 13.01 -26.64
CA ASN A 534 -8.70 14.09 -27.63
C ASN A 534 -9.83 14.03 -28.70
N LYS A 535 -10.25 12.84 -29.13
CA LYS A 535 -11.39 12.68 -30.06
C LYS A 535 -12.73 13.08 -29.44
N LEU A 536 -12.85 13.02 -28.12
CA LEU A 536 -14.03 13.49 -27.41
C LEU A 536 -14.02 15.00 -27.22
N TYR A 537 -12.85 15.61 -27.01
CA TYR A 537 -12.69 17.07 -26.99
C TYR A 537 -13.24 17.73 -28.27
N ASP A 538 -13.08 17.09 -29.44
CA ASP A 538 -13.61 17.61 -30.71
C ASP A 538 -15.15 17.76 -30.73
N LYS A 539 -15.85 17.15 -29.77
CA LYS A 539 -17.32 17.14 -29.66
C LYS A 539 -17.85 18.03 -28.54
N VAL A 540 -16.98 18.64 -27.74
CA VAL A 540 -17.35 19.34 -26.50
C VAL A 540 -16.65 20.68 -26.45
N GLU A 541 -17.42 21.75 -26.25
CA GLU A 541 -16.84 23.07 -26.01
C GLU A 541 -16.22 23.11 -24.59
N VAL A 542 -14.93 23.44 -24.53
CA VAL A 542 -14.20 23.62 -23.27
C VAL A 542 -13.65 25.03 -23.21
N VAL A 543 -14.08 25.78 -22.19
CA VAL A 543 -13.65 27.16 -21.95
C VAL A 543 -13.05 27.25 -20.57
N THR A 544 -11.76 27.61 -20.49
CA THR A 544 -11.04 27.76 -19.23
C THR A 544 -10.66 29.21 -19.00
N ASP A 545 -10.90 29.71 -17.78
CA ASP A 545 -10.40 31.00 -17.31
C ASP A 545 -8.96 30.85 -16.80
N ASP A 546 -8.00 30.96 -17.73
CA ASP A 546 -6.56 30.91 -17.42
C ASP A 546 -6.12 32.01 -16.43
N ALA A 547 -6.79 33.18 -16.45
CA ALA A 547 -6.46 34.29 -15.57
C ALA A 547 -6.88 33.95 -14.13
N LEU A 548 -8.10 33.42 -13.96
CA LEU A 548 -8.55 32.91 -12.69
C LEU A 548 -7.64 31.78 -12.21
N LEU A 549 -7.37 30.76 -13.04
CA LEU A 549 -6.49 29.63 -12.70
C LEU A 549 -5.12 30.09 -12.18
N THR A 550 -4.55 31.13 -12.78
CA THR A 550 -3.25 31.69 -12.39
C THR A 550 -3.34 32.51 -11.09
N SER A 551 -4.46 33.19 -10.85
CA SER A 551 -4.66 34.07 -9.69
C SER A 551 -5.12 33.38 -8.41
N ILE A 552 -5.58 32.12 -8.48
CA ILE A 552 -6.04 31.35 -7.30
C ILE A 552 -4.98 31.32 -6.21
N THR A 553 -5.42 31.59 -4.98
CA THR A 553 -4.59 31.46 -3.79
C THR A 553 -4.75 30.07 -3.20
N ILE A 554 -3.67 29.30 -3.15
CA ILE A 554 -3.65 28.00 -2.47
C ILE A 554 -3.30 28.24 -1.01
N GLY A 555 -4.20 27.82 -0.10
CA GLY A 555 -3.95 27.90 1.33
C GLY A 555 -2.68 27.13 1.70
N LYS A 556 -1.82 27.75 2.50
CA LYS A 556 -0.59 27.12 3.00
C LYS A 556 -0.87 26.01 4.00
#